data_AF-A0A937AJW6-F1
#
_entry.id   AF-A0A937AJW6-F1
#
_cell.length_a   1.000
_cell.length_b   1.000
_cell.length_c   1.000
_cell.angle_alpha   90.00
_cell.angle_beta   90.00
_cell.angle_gamma   90.00
#
_symmetry.space_group_name_H-M   'P 1'
#
loop_
_entity.id
_entity.type
_entity.pdbx_description
1 polymer ?
#
loop_
_entity_poly.entity_id
_entity_poly.type
_entity_poly.pdbx_seq_one_letter_code
_entity_poly.pdbx_strand_id
1 'polypeptide(L)'
;MNKHQRTYWIFQTAGWSLYCLIYIFFYLSIRAAPQPYFFEQLLTHVFIGFWLTHVMRMVIQQLKILNLSLRKQIFSLTILSLVFSFFIGVSIVTTESWMNIQSFDLSSFSFLDIAIRFAFSYFHFVLIWNLLYFTYHYVQKTREQNIEQAKLENLLSELEITTLKSHINPEFLFNSLN
;
A
#
# COMPACT_ATOMS: atom_id res chain seq x y z
N MET A 1 9.90 -15.83 -5.16
CA MET A 1 9.05 -14.63 -5.02
C MET A 1 9.96 -13.44 -4.70
N ASN A 2 9.93 -12.36 -5.50
CA ASN A 2 10.79 -11.19 -5.25
C ASN A 2 10.54 -10.64 -3.84
N LYS A 3 11.57 -10.11 -3.17
CA LYS A 3 11.48 -9.62 -1.78
C LYS A 3 10.30 -8.64 -1.59
N HIS A 4 10.06 -7.77 -2.58
CA HIS A 4 8.92 -6.84 -2.60
C HIS A 4 7.55 -7.53 -2.67
N GLN A 5 7.43 -8.60 -3.44
CA GLN A 5 6.19 -9.37 -3.54
C GLN A 5 5.90 -10.09 -2.22
N ARG A 6 6.91 -10.61 -1.54
CA ARG A 6 6.73 -11.26 -0.22
C ARG A 6 6.25 -10.28 0.84
N THR A 7 6.92 -9.14 0.95
CA THR A 7 6.53 -8.10 1.91
C THR A 7 5.11 -7.61 1.63
N TYR A 8 4.75 -7.45 0.35
CA TYR A 8 3.40 -7.09 -0.04
C TYR A 8 2.35 -8.11 0.44
N TRP A 9 2.54 -9.39 0.16
CA TRP A 9 1.58 -10.43 0.56
C TRP A 9 1.45 -10.53 2.08
N ILE A 10 2.53 -10.30 2.84
CA ILE A 10 2.48 -10.21 4.30
C ILE A 10 1.58 -9.04 4.73
N PHE A 11 1.78 -7.83 4.20
CA PHE A 11 0.94 -6.68 4.54
C PHE A 11 -0.52 -6.88 4.11
N GLN A 12 -0.76 -7.46 2.95
CA GLN A 12 -2.11 -7.72 2.42
C GLN A 12 -2.85 -8.71 3.34
N THR A 13 -2.25 -9.86 3.63
CA THR A 13 -2.88 -10.90 4.47
C THR A 13 -2.99 -10.45 5.93
N ALA A 14 -1.96 -9.82 6.49
CA ALA A 14 -1.98 -9.32 7.86
C ALA A 14 -3.01 -8.18 8.03
N GLY A 15 -3.12 -7.26 7.07
CA GLY A 15 -4.06 -6.15 7.14
C GLY A 15 -5.52 -6.60 7.16
N TRP A 16 -5.89 -7.52 6.26
CA TRP A 16 -7.24 -8.09 6.23
C TRP A 16 -7.51 -9.04 7.40
N SER A 17 -6.51 -9.79 7.87
CA SER A 17 -6.66 -10.61 9.08
C SER A 17 -6.88 -9.74 10.32
N LEU A 18 -6.13 -8.64 10.45
CA LEU A 18 -6.32 -7.68 11.55
C LEU A 18 -7.70 -7.01 11.47
N TYR A 19 -8.16 -6.67 10.26
CA TYR A 19 -9.52 -6.17 10.04
C TYR A 19 -10.58 -7.16 10.57
N CYS A 20 -10.47 -8.45 10.22
CA CYS A 20 -11.37 -9.50 10.74
C CYS A 20 -11.34 -9.55 12.28
N LEU A 21 -10.14 -9.60 12.87
CA LEU A 21 -9.98 -9.70 14.32
C LEU A 21 -10.60 -8.52 15.06
N ILE A 22 -10.38 -7.30 14.55
CA ILE A 22 -10.96 -6.09 15.12
C ILE A 22 -12.50 -6.12 15.04
N TYR A 23 -13.06 -6.50 13.88
CA TYR A 23 -14.51 -6.57 13.71
C TYR A 23 -15.15 -7.65 14.59
N ILE A 24 -14.54 -8.83 14.69
CA ILE A 24 -14.98 -9.90 15.58
C ILE A 24 -14.89 -9.47 17.04
N PHE A 25 -13.79 -8.81 17.44
CA PHE A 25 -13.63 -8.28 18.79
C PHE A 25 -14.74 -7.30 19.15
N PHE A 26 -15.05 -6.33 18.27
CA PHE A 26 -16.13 -5.38 18.51
C PHE A 26 -17.51 -6.04 18.53
N TYR A 27 -17.74 -7.04 17.67
CA TYR A 27 -18.97 -7.83 17.67
C TYR A 27 -19.18 -8.53 19.03
N LEU A 28 -18.15 -9.19 19.55
CA LEU A 28 -18.23 -9.93 20.82
C LEU A 28 -18.24 -9.01 22.06
N SER A 29 -17.57 -7.87 22.01
CA SER A 29 -17.33 -7.03 23.20
C SER A 29 -18.39 -5.95 23.41
N ILE A 30 -18.97 -5.40 22.34
CA ILE A 30 -19.85 -4.23 22.41
C ILE A 30 -21.31 -4.58 22.15
N ARG A 31 -21.61 -5.57 21.28
CA ARG A 31 -23.01 -5.82 20.92
C ARG A 31 -23.77 -6.50 22.04
N ALA A 32 -24.87 -5.86 22.44
CA ALA A 32 -25.83 -6.42 23.39
C ALA A 32 -26.73 -7.52 22.81
N ALA A 33 -26.85 -7.60 21.48
CA ALA A 33 -27.69 -8.58 20.79
C ALA A 33 -27.00 -9.15 19.54
N PRO A 34 -27.22 -10.44 19.22
CA PRO A 34 -26.64 -11.08 18.04
C PRO A 34 -27.21 -10.47 16.76
N GLN A 35 -26.32 -10.07 15.85
CA GLN A 35 -26.70 -9.62 14.51
C GLN A 35 -26.88 -10.82 13.59
N PRO A 36 -28.00 -10.91 12.84
CA PRO A 36 -28.16 -11.93 11.83
C PRO A 36 -27.14 -11.74 10.71
N TYR A 37 -26.63 -12.86 10.18
CA TYR A 37 -25.71 -12.92 9.03
C TYR A 37 -24.37 -12.20 9.21
N PHE A 38 -23.93 -11.95 10.44
CA PHE A 38 -22.70 -11.20 10.72
C PHE A 38 -21.46 -11.83 10.06
N PHE A 39 -21.31 -13.16 10.15
CA PHE A 39 -20.13 -13.83 9.60
C PHE A 39 -20.14 -13.86 8.08
N GLU A 40 -21.32 -13.99 7.47
CA GLU A 40 -21.55 -13.97 6.02
C GLU A 40 -21.23 -12.58 5.43
N GLN A 41 -21.67 -11.52 6.12
CA GLN A 41 -21.31 -10.13 5.77
C GLN A 41 -19.80 -9.90 5.93
N LEU A 42 -19.21 -10.30 7.06
CA LEU A 42 -17.78 -10.15 7.29
C LEU A 42 -16.96 -10.86 6.22
N LEU A 43 -17.35 -12.08 5.85
CA LEU A 43 -16.70 -12.85 4.81
C LEU A 43 -16.79 -12.14 3.45
N THR A 44 -17.97 -11.61 3.12
CA THR A 44 -18.21 -10.83 1.90
C THR A 44 -17.31 -9.59 1.85
N HIS A 45 -17.22 -8.85 2.95
CA HIS A 45 -16.39 -7.65 3.07
C HIS A 45 -14.92 -7.96 2.87
N VAL A 46 -14.43 -9.03 3.51
CA VAL A 46 -13.04 -9.47 3.43
C VAL A 46 -12.70 -9.93 2.01
N PHE A 47 -13.54 -10.73 1.37
CA PHE A 47 -13.28 -11.17 0.00
C PHE A 47 -13.26 -10.02 -1.01
N ILE A 48 -14.31 -9.18 -1.01
CA ILE A 48 -14.43 -8.05 -1.94
C ILE A 48 -13.30 -7.06 -1.70
N GLY A 49 -13.06 -6.70 -0.43
CA GLY A 49 -12.03 -5.77 -0.06
C GLY A 49 -10.62 -6.28 -0.39
N PHE A 50 -10.33 -7.55 -0.07
CA PHE A 50 -9.05 -8.17 -0.40
C PHE A 50 -8.78 -8.16 -1.91
N TRP A 51 -9.79 -8.52 -2.70
CA TRP A 51 -9.67 -8.56 -4.15
C TRP A 51 -9.53 -7.15 -4.75
N LEU A 52 -10.39 -6.20 -4.37
CA LEU A 52 -10.34 -4.84 -4.92
C LEU A 52 -9.08 -4.07 -4.50
N THR A 53 -8.57 -4.25 -3.27
CA THR A 53 -7.29 -3.66 -2.88
C THR A 53 -6.10 -4.26 -3.65
N HIS A 54 -6.19 -5.54 -4.03
CA HIS A 54 -5.19 -6.15 -4.91
C HIS A 54 -5.26 -5.59 -6.34
N VAL A 55 -6.46 -5.43 -6.91
CA VAL A 55 -6.66 -4.80 -8.22
C VAL A 55 -6.18 -3.35 -8.20
N MET A 56 -6.47 -2.60 -7.13
CA MET A 56 -5.96 -1.24 -6.94
C MET A 56 -4.44 -1.18 -7.03
N ARG A 57 -3.73 -2.12 -6.40
CA ARG A 57 -2.27 -2.23 -6.52
C ARG A 57 -1.82 -2.42 -7.96
N MET A 58 -2.49 -3.30 -8.71
CA MET A 58 -2.16 -3.54 -10.12
C MET A 58 -2.29 -2.24 -10.92
N VAL A 59 -3.34 -1.46 -10.68
CA VAL A 59 -3.53 -0.15 -11.31
C VAL A 59 -2.40 0.82 -10.94
N ILE A 60 -2.00 0.90 -9.66
CA ILE A 60 -0.88 1.76 -9.21
C ILE A 60 0.42 1.41 -9.94
N GLN A 61 0.67 0.11 -10.14
CA GLN A 61 1.88 -0.38 -10.80
C GLN A 61 1.85 -0.17 -12.31
N GLN A 62 0.73 -0.45 -12.97
CA GLN A 62 0.56 -0.27 -14.42
C GLN A 62 0.65 1.21 -14.82
N LEU A 63 0.02 2.09 -14.04
CA LEU A 63 0.08 3.55 -14.26
C LEU A 63 1.40 4.18 -13.80
N LYS A 64 2.32 3.37 -13.24
CA LYS A 64 3.62 3.83 -12.69
C LYS A 64 3.48 5.06 -11.81
N ILE A 65 2.42 5.11 -10.98
CA ILE A 65 2.08 6.30 -10.18
C ILE A 65 3.28 6.68 -9.30
N LEU A 66 4.00 5.69 -8.76
CA LEU A 66 5.18 5.86 -7.91
C LEU A 66 6.41 6.47 -8.61
N ASN A 67 6.35 6.70 -9.92
CA ASN A 67 7.40 7.42 -10.68
C ASN A 67 7.04 8.90 -10.92
N LEU A 68 5.82 9.31 -10.61
CA LEU A 68 5.39 10.71 -10.74
C LEU A 68 6.01 11.60 -9.65
N SER A 69 5.86 12.92 -9.77
CA SER A 69 6.25 13.83 -8.69
C SER A 69 5.38 13.62 -7.43
N LEU A 70 5.93 13.90 -6.25
CA LEU A 70 5.26 13.68 -4.95
C LEU A 70 3.83 14.25 -4.91
N ARG A 71 3.62 15.46 -5.43
CA ARG A 71 2.28 16.08 -5.49
C ARG A 71 1.29 15.27 -6.34
N LYS A 72 1.73 14.82 -7.53
CA LYS A 72 0.90 14.00 -8.41
C LYS A 72 0.64 12.62 -7.80
N GLN A 73 1.64 12.04 -7.11
CA GLN A 73 1.49 10.77 -6.41
C GLN A 73 0.40 10.83 -5.34
N ILE A 74 0.49 11.80 -4.43
CA ILE A 74 -0.49 11.97 -3.35
C ILE A 74 -1.89 12.19 -3.95
N PHE A 75 -2.01 13.08 -4.92
CA PHE A 75 -3.29 13.35 -5.58
C PHE A 75 -3.87 12.11 -6.27
N SER A 76 -3.06 11.38 -7.04
CA SER A 76 -3.49 10.15 -7.70
C SER A 76 -3.87 9.05 -6.71
N LEU A 77 -3.14 8.88 -5.60
CA LEU A 77 -3.46 7.89 -4.57
C LEU A 77 -4.76 8.25 -3.83
N THR A 78 -5.02 9.53 -3.56
CA THR A 78 -6.27 9.98 -2.95
C THR A 78 -7.47 9.74 -3.88
N ILE A 79 -7.35 10.09 -5.17
CA ILE A 79 -8.40 9.81 -6.16
C ILE A 79 -8.63 8.30 -6.28
N LEU A 80 -7.56 7.51 -6.37
CA LEU A 80 -7.67 6.06 -6.48
C LEU A 80 -8.34 5.47 -5.24
N SER A 81 -8.02 5.97 -4.05
CA SER A 81 -8.68 5.57 -2.80
C SER A 81 -10.18 5.88 -2.86
N LEU A 82 -10.57 7.07 -3.31
CA LEU A 82 -11.97 7.45 -3.44
C LEU A 82 -12.73 6.54 -4.41
N VAL A 83 -12.15 6.32 -5.60
CA VAL A 83 -12.74 5.49 -6.66
C VAL A 83 -12.88 4.03 -6.21
N PHE A 84 -11.82 3.44 -5.67
CA PHE A 84 -11.86 2.04 -5.22
C PHE A 84 -12.76 1.84 -4.00
N SER A 85 -12.87 2.83 -3.13
CA SER A 85 -13.80 2.73 -1.98
C SER A 85 -15.25 2.80 -2.43
N PHE A 86 -15.56 3.61 -3.44
CA PHE A 86 -16.87 3.59 -4.09
C PHE A 86 -17.17 2.23 -4.72
N PHE A 87 -16.22 1.66 -5.46
CA PHE A 87 -16.39 0.31 -6.02
C PHE A 87 -16.59 -0.76 -4.93
N ILE A 88 -15.82 -0.72 -3.84
CA ILE A 88 -16.00 -1.63 -2.70
C ILE A 88 -17.42 -1.48 -2.13
N GLY A 89 -17.87 -0.25 -1.88
CA GLY A 89 -19.20 0.02 -1.34
C GLY A 89 -20.31 -0.52 -2.24
N VAL A 90 -20.26 -0.25 -3.55
CA VAL A 90 -21.23 -0.77 -4.52
C VAL A 90 -21.20 -2.30 -4.54
N SER A 91 -20.01 -2.91 -4.65
CA SER A 91 -19.88 -4.37 -4.69
C SER A 91 -20.45 -5.04 -3.44
N ILE A 92 -20.18 -4.50 -2.25
CA ILE A 92 -20.71 -5.04 -1.00
C ILE A 92 -22.24 -4.98 -0.99
N VAL A 93 -22.82 -3.81 -1.28
CA VAL A 93 -24.28 -3.65 -1.24
C VAL A 93 -24.96 -4.57 -2.26
N THR A 94 -24.40 -4.68 -3.47
CA THR A 94 -24.92 -5.58 -4.50
C THR A 94 -24.85 -7.04 -4.05
N THR A 95 -23.72 -7.50 -3.49
CA THR A 95 -23.56 -8.88 -3.05
C THR A 95 -24.46 -9.21 -1.86
N GLU A 96 -24.56 -8.32 -0.88
CA GLU A 96 -25.41 -8.53 0.29
C GLU A 96 -26.91 -8.55 -0.08
N SER A 97 -27.32 -7.67 -1.01
CA SER A 97 -28.69 -7.65 -1.53
C SER A 97 -29.00 -8.91 -2.32
N TRP A 98 -28.08 -9.37 -3.18
CA TRP A 98 -28.26 -10.61 -3.95
C TRP A 98 -28.36 -11.85 -3.07
N MET A 99 -27.60 -11.90 -1.98
CA MET A 99 -27.61 -13.02 -1.02
C MET A 99 -28.74 -12.91 0.04
N ASN A 100 -29.51 -11.82 0.06
CA ASN A 100 -30.53 -11.52 1.08
C ASN A 100 -30.00 -11.55 2.52
N ILE A 101 -28.75 -11.13 2.72
CA ILE A 101 -28.07 -11.11 4.04
C ILE A 101 -28.00 -9.71 4.66
N GLN A 102 -28.75 -8.74 4.14
CA GLN A 102 -28.81 -7.40 4.72
C GLN A 102 -29.45 -7.44 6.10
N SER A 103 -28.70 -7.02 7.11
CA SER A 103 -29.11 -7.13 8.53
C SER A 103 -29.90 -5.93 9.04
N PHE A 104 -29.96 -4.84 8.28
CA PHE A 104 -30.70 -3.64 8.64
C PHE A 104 -31.96 -3.56 7.79
N ASP A 105 -33.06 -3.16 8.42
CA ASP A 105 -34.25 -2.71 7.71
C ASP A 105 -33.92 -1.36 7.04
N LEU A 106 -33.26 -1.46 5.88
CA LEU A 106 -32.81 -0.34 5.06
C LEU A 106 -33.93 0.16 4.14
N SER A 107 -35.18 -0.23 4.40
CA SER A 107 -36.37 0.11 3.62
C SER A 107 -36.56 1.61 3.41
N SER A 108 -35.99 2.46 4.26
CA SER A 108 -36.02 3.92 4.14
C SER A 108 -34.86 4.55 3.34
N PHE A 109 -33.83 3.79 2.98
CA PHE A 109 -32.64 4.31 2.29
C PHE A 109 -32.54 3.79 0.87
N SER A 110 -32.10 4.64 -0.07
CA SER A 110 -31.84 4.19 -1.43
C SER A 110 -30.57 3.33 -1.47
N PHE A 111 -30.45 2.48 -2.49
CA PHE A 111 -29.23 1.69 -2.77
C PHE A 111 -27.97 2.57 -2.76
N LEU A 112 -28.06 3.76 -3.34
CA LEU A 112 -26.94 4.68 -3.47
C LEU A 112 -26.51 5.27 -2.12
N ASP A 113 -27.46 5.57 -1.23
CA ASP A 113 -27.16 6.06 0.13
C ASP A 113 -26.37 5.03 0.93
N ILE A 114 -26.77 3.76 0.83
CA ILE A 114 -26.10 2.64 1.50
C ILE A 114 -24.69 2.45 0.92
N ALA A 115 -24.56 2.48 -0.40
CA ALA A 115 -23.28 2.36 -1.08
C ALA A 115 -22.31 3.48 -0.71
N ILE A 116 -22.78 4.74 -0.63
CA ILE A 116 -21.96 5.88 -0.19
C ILE A 116 -21.51 5.71 1.26
N ARG A 117 -22.38 5.23 2.17
CA ARG A 117 -22.02 4.99 3.56
C ARG A 117 -20.90 3.96 3.69
N PHE A 118 -21.02 2.83 2.96
CA PHE A 118 -19.94 1.85 2.90
C PHE A 118 -18.67 2.44 2.27
N ALA A 119 -18.80 3.16 1.15
CA ALA A 119 -17.66 3.79 0.49
C ALA A 119 -16.90 4.74 1.42
N PHE A 120 -17.59 5.54 2.23
CA PHE A 120 -16.97 6.42 3.21
C PHE A 120 -16.23 5.65 4.32
N SER A 121 -16.82 4.54 4.79
CA SER A 121 -16.16 3.68 5.77
C SER A 121 -14.87 3.05 5.20
N TYR A 122 -14.94 2.50 3.99
CA TYR A 122 -13.79 1.89 3.32
C TYR A 122 -12.75 2.90 2.84
N PHE A 123 -13.13 4.16 2.60
CA PHE A 123 -12.20 5.21 2.18
C PHE A 123 -11.02 5.34 3.13
N HIS A 124 -11.28 5.40 4.44
CA HIS A 124 -10.23 5.53 5.44
C HIS A 124 -9.31 4.30 5.44
N PHE A 125 -9.89 3.11 5.34
CA PHE A 125 -9.14 1.86 5.30
C PHE A 125 -8.22 1.76 4.07
N VAL A 126 -8.77 2.04 2.88
CA VAL A 126 -8.03 2.04 1.61
C VAL A 126 -6.96 3.13 1.59
N LEU A 127 -7.25 4.30 2.15
CA LEU A 127 -6.29 5.39 2.26
C LEU A 127 -5.09 5.00 3.15
N ILE A 128 -5.34 4.40 4.33
CA ILE A 128 -4.28 3.88 5.20
C ILE A 128 -3.45 2.83 4.48
N TRP A 129 -4.10 1.90 3.78
CA TRP A 129 -3.41 0.88 2.99
C TRP A 129 -2.51 1.52 1.92
N ASN A 130 -3.00 2.55 1.22
CA ASN A 130 -2.22 3.28 0.20
C ASN A 130 -1.04 4.02 0.81
N LEU A 131 -1.21 4.63 1.99
CA LEU A 131 -0.12 5.29 2.71
C LEU A 131 0.96 4.29 3.14
N LEU A 132 0.57 3.13 3.66
CA LEU A 132 1.52 2.07 4.01
C LEU A 132 2.30 1.58 2.78
N TYR A 133 1.61 1.34 1.68
CA TYR A 133 2.22 0.92 0.43
C TYR A 133 3.18 1.98 -0.13
N PHE A 134 2.76 3.24 -0.11
CA PHE A 134 3.55 4.39 -0.53
C PHE A 134 4.81 4.54 0.31
N THR A 135 4.68 4.55 1.64
CA THR A 135 5.80 4.67 2.57
C THR A 135 6.80 3.53 2.38
N TYR A 136 6.33 2.29 2.27
CA TYR A 136 7.20 1.14 2.02
C TYR A 136 8.04 1.32 0.76
N HIS A 137 7.41 1.73 -0.34
CA HIS A 137 8.10 1.95 -1.62
C HIS A 137 9.05 3.14 -1.56
N TYR A 138 8.66 4.23 -0.89
CA TYR A 138 9.49 5.41 -0.72
C TYR A 138 10.78 5.10 0.04
N VAL A 139 10.66 4.43 1.19
CA VAL A 139 11.82 4.00 2.00
C VAL A 139 12.76 3.10 1.20
N GLN A 140 12.19 2.17 0.44
CA GLN A 140 12.98 1.27 -0.39
C GLN A 140 13.74 2.01 -1.49
N LYS A 141 13.07 2.93 -2.19
CA LYS A 141 13.68 3.75 -3.25
C LYS A 141 14.81 4.62 -2.69
N THR A 142 14.59 5.29 -1.57
CA THR A 142 15.63 6.10 -0.91
C THR A 142 16.83 5.24 -0.50
N ARG A 143 16.59 4.03 -0.01
CA ARG A 143 17.68 3.12 0.37
C ARG A 143 18.51 2.70 -0.84
N GLU A 144 17.87 2.40 -1.97
CA GLU A 144 18.56 2.05 -3.21
C GLU A 144 19.40 3.22 -3.74
N GLN A 145 18.83 4.44 -3.73
CA GLN A 145 19.54 5.66 -4.12
C GLN A 145 20.77 5.93 -3.24
N ASN A 146 20.65 5.78 -1.92
CA ASN A 146 21.78 5.99 -1.00
C ASN A 146 22.91 4.97 -1.23
N ILE A 147 22.57 3.72 -1.54
CA ILE A 147 23.57 2.68 -1.84
C ILE A 147 24.27 2.98 -3.17
N GLU A 148 23.53 3.43 -4.18
CA GLU A 148 24.09 3.81 -5.47
C GLU A 148 25.02 5.02 -5.35
N GLN A 149 24.60 6.05 -4.61
CA GLN A 149 25.42 7.22 -4.32
C GLN A 149 26.73 6.84 -3.61
N ALA A 150 26.65 6.03 -2.55
CA ALA A 150 27.84 5.59 -1.82
C ALA A 150 28.82 4.80 -2.72
N LYS A 151 28.31 4.02 -3.69
CA LYS A 151 29.16 3.33 -4.67
C LYS A 151 29.83 4.31 -5.63
N LEU A 152 29.09 5.30 -6.12
CA LEU A 152 29.63 6.33 -7.00
C LEU A 152 30.74 7.14 -6.31
N GLU A 153 30.54 7.51 -5.05
CA GLU A 153 31.54 8.23 -4.25
C GLU A 153 32.83 7.41 -4.06
N ASN A 154 32.71 6.12 -3.76
CA ASN A 154 33.88 5.24 -3.65
C ASN A 154 34.65 5.10 -4.97
N LEU A 155 33.93 4.94 -6.09
CA LEU A 155 34.54 4.86 -7.42
C LEU A 155 35.27 6.16 -7.79
N LEU A 156 34.69 7.31 -7.48
CA LEU A 156 35.35 8.61 -7.68
C LEU A 156 36.64 8.71 -6.87
N SER A 157 36.62 8.32 -5.59
CA SER A 157 37.81 8.33 -4.74
C SER A 157 38.92 7.41 -5.27
N GLU A 158 38.57 6.22 -5.77
CA GLU A 158 39.53 5.29 -6.37
C GLU A 158 40.17 5.84 -7.66
N LEU A 159 39.37 6.51 -8.50
CA LEU A 159 39.85 7.17 -9.72
C LEU A 159 40.78 8.35 -9.40
N GLU A 160 40.47 9.15 -8.38
CA GLU A 160 41.33 10.25 -7.93
C GLU A 160 42.69 9.72 -7.43
N ILE A 161 42.68 8.69 -6.59
CA ILE A 161 43.90 8.07 -6.08
C ILE A 161 44.75 7.51 -7.23
N THR A 162 44.12 6.83 -8.18
CA THR A 162 44.81 6.26 -9.35
C THR A 162 45.42 7.35 -10.22
N THR A 163 44.69 8.45 -10.43
CA THR A 163 45.15 9.61 -11.21
C THR A 163 46.31 10.34 -10.51
N LEU A 164 46.24 10.52 -9.20
CA LEU A 164 47.33 11.11 -8.42
C LEU A 164 48.58 10.23 -8.49
N LYS A 165 48.43 8.92 -8.33
CA LYS A 165 49.54 7.96 -8.48
C LYS A 165 50.18 8.02 -9.87
N SER A 166 49.40 8.20 -10.94
CA SER A 166 49.93 8.25 -12.31
C SER A 166 50.64 9.56 -12.65
N HIS A 167 50.35 10.65 -11.95
CA HIS A 167 50.98 11.97 -12.15
C HIS A 167 52.23 12.19 -11.26
N ILE A 168 52.48 11.35 -10.25
CA ILE A 168 53.70 11.43 -9.45
C ILE A 168 54.88 10.88 -10.26
N ASN A 169 55.91 11.72 -10.48
CA ASN A 169 57.12 11.32 -11.17
C ASN A 169 57.88 10.27 -10.33
N PRO A 170 58.21 9.07 -10.87
CA PRO A 170 58.94 8.04 -10.12
C PRO A 170 60.25 8.55 -9.52
N GLU A 171 60.90 9.53 -10.14
CA GLU A 171 62.11 10.18 -9.62
C GLU A 171 61.87 10.90 -8.27
N PHE A 172 60.67 11.45 -8.07
CA PHE A 172 60.27 12.11 -6.81
C PHE A 172 59.94 11.10 -5.71
N LEU A 173 59.40 9.93 -6.08
CA LEU A 173 59.18 8.80 -5.17
C LEU A 173 60.50 8.22 -4.66
N PHE A 174 61.52 8.12 -5.51
CA PHE A 174 62.84 7.65 -5.09
C PHE A 174 63.58 8.65 -4.19
N ASN A 175 63.50 9.96 -4.44
CA ASN A 175 64.13 10.99 -3.60
C ASN A 175 63.48 11.17 -2.21
N SER A 176 62.25 10.72 -2.00
CA SER A 176 61.57 10.79 -0.69
C SER A 176 61.81 9.55 0.18
N LEU A 177 62.44 8.50 -0.37
CA LEU A 177 62.79 7.25 0.31
C LEU A 177 64.26 7.18 0.76
N ASN A 178 65.10 8.17 0.41
CA ASN A 178 66.54 8.25 0.74
C ASN A 178 66.80 9.39 1.72
#